data_AF-N6XTP0-F1
#
_entry.id   AF-N6XTP0-F1
#
_cell.length_a   1.000
_cell.length_b   1.000
_cell.length_c   1.000
_cell.angle_alpha   90.00
_cell.angle_beta   90.00
_cell.angle_gamma   90.00
#
_symmetry.space_group_name_H-M   'P 1'
#
loop_
_entity.id
_entity.type
_entity.pdbx_description
1 polymer ?
#
loop_
_entity_poly.entity_id
_entity_poly.type
_entity_poly.pdbx_seq_one_letter_code
_entity_poly.pdbx_strand_id
1 'polypeptide(L)'
;MKRHPHLVQLSREHHAALRLGRHLLAGGAAAELRAEHAALLAHFAEEEDELAPMLERHGHGALATRLRAEHVHLRSLFKAAVNGGAEAEAGQALIDHVRFEERELFPVIETLLEETPP
;
A
#
# COMPACT_ATOMS: atom_id res chain seq x y z
N MET A 1 -4.18 2.73 -22.53
CA MET A 1 -2.74 2.93 -22.32
C MET A 1 -2.15 1.73 -21.60
N LYS A 2 -0.84 1.49 -21.71
CA LYS A 2 -0.14 0.52 -20.86
C LYS A 2 0.32 1.27 -19.62
N ARG A 3 -0.02 0.76 -18.43
CA ARG A 3 0.36 1.35 -17.15
C ARG A 3 1.88 1.52 -17.07
N HIS A 4 2.31 2.64 -16.50
CA HIS A 4 3.73 3.00 -16.39
C HIS A 4 4.51 1.83 -15.73
N PRO A 5 5.71 1.45 -16.24
CA PRO A 5 6.41 0.26 -15.77
C PRO A 5 6.64 0.20 -14.25
N HIS A 6 6.88 1.36 -13.62
CA HIS A 6 7.04 1.47 -12.18
C HIS A 6 5.73 1.13 -11.42
N LEU A 7 4.59 1.70 -11.83
CA LEU A 7 3.27 1.36 -11.25
C LEU A 7 2.89 -0.11 -11.48
N VAL A 8 3.37 -0.72 -12.58
CA VAL A 8 3.18 -2.17 -12.81
C VAL A 8 3.98 -3.00 -11.82
N GLN A 9 5.17 -2.56 -11.41
CA GLN A 9 5.94 -3.27 -10.39
C GLN A 9 5.24 -3.17 -9.03
N LEU A 10 4.82 -1.97 -8.59
CA LEU A 10 4.14 -1.79 -7.30
C LEU A 10 2.85 -2.62 -7.23
N SER A 11 2.07 -2.59 -8.31
CA SER A 11 0.84 -3.39 -8.45
C SER A 11 1.07 -4.91 -8.39
N ARG A 12 2.27 -5.41 -8.73
CA ARG A 12 2.58 -6.84 -8.57
C ARG A 12 2.75 -7.22 -7.11
N GLU A 13 3.32 -6.34 -6.30
CA GLU A 13 3.54 -6.57 -4.87
C GLU A 13 2.20 -6.59 -4.11
N HIS A 14 1.21 -5.82 -4.56
CA HIS A 14 -0.16 -5.86 -4.07
C HIS A 14 -0.79 -7.26 -4.12
N HIS A 15 -0.42 -8.11 -5.07
CA HIS A 15 -0.95 -9.48 -5.10
C HIS A 15 -0.53 -10.30 -3.87
N ALA A 16 0.70 -10.12 -3.39
CA ALA A 16 1.17 -10.76 -2.16
C ALA A 16 0.49 -10.14 -0.94
N ALA A 17 0.40 -8.81 -0.87
CA ALA A 17 -0.29 -8.10 0.20
C ALA A 17 -1.77 -8.51 0.34
N LEU A 18 -2.50 -8.66 -0.78
CA LEU A 18 -3.89 -9.12 -0.77
C LEU A 18 -4.05 -10.58 -0.34
N ARG A 19 -3.08 -11.45 -0.60
CA ARG A 19 -3.13 -12.83 -0.09
C ARG A 19 -2.92 -12.84 1.41
N LEU A 20 -1.88 -12.16 1.88
CA LEU A 20 -1.59 -11.99 3.31
C LEU A 20 -2.77 -11.38 4.06
N GLY A 21 -3.39 -10.33 3.52
CA GLY A 21 -4.56 -9.69 4.13
C GLY A 21 -5.74 -10.64 4.30
N ARG A 22 -5.99 -11.53 3.34
CA ARG A 22 -7.03 -12.57 3.45
C ARG A 22 -6.69 -13.62 4.51
N HIS A 23 -5.42 -14.01 4.62
CA HIS A 23 -4.98 -14.95 5.63
C HIS A 23 -5.06 -14.35 7.04
N LEU A 24 -4.68 -13.07 7.20
CA LEU A 24 -4.83 -12.31 8.44
C LEU A 24 -6.30 -12.18 8.86
N LEU A 25 -7.21 -11.94 7.91
CA LEU A 25 -8.65 -11.96 8.15
C LEU A 25 -9.18 -13.31 8.63
N ALA A 26 -8.64 -14.41 8.09
CA ALA A 26 -8.98 -15.77 8.52
C ALA A 26 -8.35 -16.15 9.87
N GLY A 27 -7.30 -15.43 10.27
CA GLY A 27 -6.53 -15.66 11.49
C GLY A 27 -5.45 -16.74 11.36
N GLY A 28 -4.45 -16.66 12.25
CA GLY A 28 -3.32 -17.59 12.29
C GLY A 28 -2.19 -17.24 11.33
N ALA A 29 -2.18 -16.01 10.78
CA ALA A 29 -1.22 -15.58 9.77
C ALA A 29 -0.08 -14.72 10.35
N ALA A 30 0.04 -14.59 11.68
CA ALA A 30 1.14 -13.84 12.30
C ALA A 30 2.54 -14.29 11.84
N ALA A 31 2.76 -15.58 11.57
CA ALA A 31 4.05 -16.07 11.07
C ALA A 31 4.35 -15.59 9.64
N GLU A 32 3.33 -15.62 8.77
CA GLU A 32 3.42 -15.11 7.40
C GLU A 32 3.64 -13.59 7.41
N LEU A 33 2.88 -12.85 8.23
CA LEU A 33 3.08 -11.41 8.40
C LEU A 33 4.51 -11.09 8.85
N ARG A 34 5.10 -11.84 9.79
CA ARG A 34 6.49 -11.62 10.20
C ARG A 34 7.48 -11.84 9.06
N ALA A 35 7.24 -12.82 8.19
CA ALA A 35 8.09 -13.08 7.03
C ALA A 35 8.01 -11.96 5.99
N GLU A 36 6.81 -11.44 5.74
CA GLU A 36 6.55 -10.41 4.73
C GLU A 36 6.75 -8.97 5.26
N HIS A 37 6.89 -8.79 6.57
CA HIS A 37 6.90 -7.46 7.21
C HIS A 37 7.94 -6.51 6.60
N ALA A 38 9.17 -6.99 6.38
CA ALA A 38 10.23 -6.16 5.81
C ALA A 38 9.89 -5.72 4.37
N ALA A 39 9.30 -6.59 3.56
CA ALA A 39 8.90 -6.27 2.19
C ALA A 39 7.75 -5.25 2.17
N LEU A 40 6.74 -5.41 3.04
CA LEU A 40 5.65 -4.42 3.18
C LEU A 40 6.17 -3.05 3.59
N LEU A 41 7.10 -2.98 4.54
CA LEU A 41 7.64 -1.70 4.98
C LEU A 41 8.51 -1.03 3.90
N ALA A 42 9.19 -1.82 3.07
CA ALA A 42 9.96 -1.31 1.94
C ALA A 42 9.04 -0.76 0.85
N HIS A 43 7.97 -1.50 0.52
CA HIS A 43 6.92 -1.07 -0.40
C HIS A 43 6.32 0.29 0.00
N PHE A 44 5.88 0.41 1.26
CA PHE A 44 5.35 1.67 1.78
C PHE A 44 6.36 2.83 1.69
N ALA A 45 7.65 2.56 1.90
CA ALA A 45 8.67 3.59 1.83
C ALA A 45 8.86 4.08 0.38
N GLU A 46 8.88 3.16 -0.59
CA GLU A 46 8.98 3.49 -2.02
C GLU A 46 7.81 4.37 -2.46
N GLU A 47 6.58 4.04 -2.06
CA GLU A 47 5.39 4.85 -2.38
C GLU A 47 5.42 6.24 -1.70
N GLU A 48 5.85 6.30 -0.44
CA GLU A 48 6.00 7.55 0.30
C GLU A 48 7.09 8.46 -0.29
N ASP A 49 8.18 7.90 -0.80
CA ASP A 49 9.31 8.62 -1.36
C ASP A 49 9.08 9.04 -2.82
N GLU A 50 8.38 8.22 -3.61
CA GLU A 50 8.20 8.46 -5.05
C GLU A 50 6.84 9.06 -5.40
N LEU A 51 5.75 8.50 -4.86
CA LEU A 51 4.38 8.87 -5.27
C LEU A 51 3.87 10.09 -4.50
N ALA A 52 4.11 10.13 -3.18
CA ALA A 52 3.58 11.20 -2.35
C ALA A 52 4.07 12.61 -2.75
N PRO A 53 5.37 12.84 -3.05
CA PRO A 53 5.85 14.14 -3.51
C PRO A 53 5.28 14.53 -4.88
N MET A 54 5.04 13.56 -5.77
CA MET A 54 4.41 13.80 -7.06
C MET A 54 2.97 14.32 -6.88
N LEU A 55 2.18 13.66 -6.02
CA LEU A 55 0.82 14.09 -5.71
C LEU A 55 0.81 15.51 -5.13
N GLU A 56 1.70 15.81 -4.19
CA GLU A 56 1.78 17.13 -3.56
C GLU A 56 2.11 18.23 -4.57
N ARG A 57 3.12 18.01 -5.43
CA ARG A 57 3.52 18.99 -6.45
C ARG A 57 2.40 19.30 -7.44
N HIS A 58 1.53 18.34 -7.73
CA HIS A 58 0.42 18.49 -8.67
C HIS A 58 -0.94 18.77 -8.00
N GLY A 59 -0.95 19.18 -6.72
CA GLY A 59 -2.17 19.63 -6.04
C GLY A 59 -3.07 18.51 -5.49
N HIS A 60 -2.61 17.26 -5.52
CA HIS A 60 -3.29 16.08 -4.97
C HIS A 60 -2.86 15.75 -3.53
N GLY A 61 -2.53 16.75 -2.72
CA GLY A 61 -2.01 16.57 -1.35
C GLY A 61 -2.93 15.79 -0.40
N ALA A 62 -4.24 15.76 -0.65
CA ALA A 62 -5.18 14.94 0.11
C ALA A 62 -4.92 13.44 -0.07
N LEU A 63 -4.57 13.00 -1.28
CA LEU A 63 -4.21 11.60 -1.56
C LEU A 63 -2.88 11.23 -0.89
N ALA A 64 -1.87 12.11 -0.97
CA ALA A 64 -0.60 11.93 -0.29
C ALA A 64 -0.75 11.86 1.24
N THR A 65 -1.65 12.67 1.81
CA THR A 65 -1.96 12.63 3.25
C THR A 65 -2.63 11.30 3.63
N ARG A 66 -3.60 10.85 2.82
CA ARG A 66 -4.29 9.58 3.04
C ARG A 66 -3.33 8.38 2.97
N LEU A 67 -2.49 8.31 1.94
CA LEU A 67 -1.46 7.27 1.77
C LEU A 67 -0.62 7.11 3.04
N ARG A 68 0.01 8.20 3.49
CA ARG A 68 0.85 8.20 4.70
C ARG A 68 0.08 7.84 5.96
N ALA A 69 -1.17 8.31 6.09
CA ALA A 69 -2.01 8.00 7.24
C ALA A 69 -2.38 6.51 7.29
N GLU A 70 -2.74 5.90 6.15
CA GLU A 70 -3.01 4.47 6.04
C GLU A 70 -1.74 3.64 6.35
N HIS A 71 -0.57 4.05 5.86
CA HIS A 71 0.70 3.39 6.21
C HIS A 71 1.03 3.44 7.70
N VAL A 72 0.88 4.60 8.35
CA VAL A 72 1.07 4.72 9.80
C VAL A 72 0.12 3.80 10.56
N HIS A 73 -1.15 3.73 10.11
CA HIS A 73 -2.15 2.86 10.72
C HIS A 73 -1.79 1.37 10.54
N LEU A 74 -1.42 0.95 9.34
CA LEU A 74 -1.00 -0.42 9.03
C LEU A 74 0.23 -0.83 9.82
N ARG A 75 1.25 0.03 9.93
CA ARG A 75 2.44 -0.23 10.77
C ARG A 75 2.07 -0.50 12.23
N SER A 76 1.09 0.23 12.77
CA SER A 76 0.58 0.01 14.13
C SER A 76 -0.15 -1.33 14.26
N LEU A 77 -1.04 -1.64 13.31
CA LEU A 77 -1.78 -2.91 13.27
C LEU A 77 -0.86 -4.11 13.11
N PHE A 78 0.14 -4.03 12.24
CA PHE A 78 1.10 -5.11 12.04
C PHE A 78 1.89 -5.39 13.32
N LYS A 79 2.30 -4.36 14.07
CA LYS A 79 2.95 -4.55 15.37
C LYS A 79 2.08 -5.31 16.38
N ALA A 80 0.77 -5.12 16.35
CA ALA A 80 -0.15 -5.91 17.16
C ALA A 80 -0.32 -7.34 16.60
N ALA A 81 -0.52 -7.47 15.29
CA ALA A 81 -0.79 -8.74 14.59
C ALA A 81 0.37 -9.73 14.67
N VAL A 82 1.62 -9.25 14.62
CA VAL A 82 2.80 -10.12 14.85
C VAL A 82 2.86 -10.67 16.27
N ASN A 83 2.03 -10.22 17.20
CA ASN A 83 1.92 -10.77 18.55
C ASN A 83 0.57 -11.52 18.76
N GLY A 84 -0.16 -11.80 17.67
CA GLY A 84 -1.42 -12.53 17.68
C GLY A 84 -2.66 -11.70 18.03
N GLY A 85 -2.54 -10.36 18.10
CA GLY A 85 -3.67 -9.46 18.33
C GLY A 85 -4.00 -8.63 17.10
N ALA A 86 -5.27 -8.31 16.85
CA ALA A 86 -5.69 -7.46 15.74
C ALA A 86 -5.34 -7.98 14.32
N GLU A 87 -5.20 -9.29 14.13
CA GLU A 87 -4.94 -9.87 12.80
C GLU A 87 -6.06 -9.54 11.81
N ALA A 88 -7.32 -9.66 12.22
CA ALA A 88 -8.45 -9.38 11.33
C ALA A 88 -8.49 -7.91 10.90
N GLU A 89 -8.26 -6.99 11.84
CA GLU A 89 -8.17 -5.56 11.59
C GLU A 89 -6.99 -5.22 10.65
N ALA A 90 -5.81 -5.82 10.89
CA ALA A 90 -4.65 -5.68 10.01
C ALA A 90 -4.94 -6.18 8.59
N GLY A 91 -5.59 -7.34 8.47
CA GLY A 91 -5.94 -7.94 7.18
C GLY A 91 -6.95 -7.11 6.40
N GLN A 92 -7.99 -6.61 7.07
CA GLN A 92 -9.00 -5.75 6.46
C GLN A 92 -8.38 -4.42 6.01
N ALA A 93 -7.59 -3.77 6.89
CA ALA A 93 -6.93 -2.52 6.57
C ALA A 93 -5.98 -2.67 5.37
N LEU A 94 -5.22 -3.77 5.29
CA LEU A 94 -4.30 -4.01 4.18
C LEU A 94 -5.04 -4.19 2.84
N ILE A 95 -6.18 -4.90 2.86
CA ILE A 95 -7.01 -5.08 1.66
C ILE A 95 -7.61 -3.75 1.20
N ASP A 96 -8.12 -2.94 2.13
CA ASP A 96 -8.75 -1.66 1.80
C ASP A 96 -7.72 -0.64 1.30
N HIS A 97 -6.53 -0.66 1.87
CA HIS A 97 -5.39 0.13 1.42
C HIS A 97 -4.97 -0.19 -0.01
N VAL A 98 -4.74 -1.46 -0.34
CA VAL A 98 -4.42 -1.87 -1.73
C VAL A 98 -5.53 -1.48 -2.71
N ARG A 99 -6.81 -1.57 -2.29
CA ARG A 99 -7.94 -1.14 -3.13
C ARG A 99 -7.94 0.36 -3.37
N PHE A 100 -7.61 1.14 -2.36
CA PHE A 100 -7.44 2.59 -2.49
C PHE A 100 -6.35 2.90 -3.51
N GLU A 101 -5.20 2.25 -3.41
CA GLU A 101 -4.08 2.52 -4.31
C GLU A 101 -4.42 2.18 -5.76
N GLU A 102 -4.95 0.97 -5.99
CA GLU A 102 -5.26 0.50 -7.32
C GLU A 102 -6.39 1.27 -8.01
N ARG A 103 -7.38 1.74 -7.24
CA ARG A 103 -8.62 2.32 -7.78
C ARG A 103 -8.67 3.83 -7.73
N GLU A 104 -7.91 4.46 -6.85
CA GLU A 104 -7.94 5.91 -6.62
C GLU A 104 -6.56 6.54 -6.84
N LEU A 105 -5.51 6.02 -6.20
CA LEU A 105 -4.18 6.63 -6.22
C LEU A 105 -3.47 6.47 -7.58
N PHE A 106 -3.30 5.24 -8.03
CA PHE A 106 -2.53 4.91 -9.24
C PHE A 106 -3.15 5.50 -10.51
N PRO A 107 -4.48 5.53 -10.71
CA PRO A 107 -5.07 6.23 -11.85
C PRO A 107 -4.73 7.73 -11.91
N VAL A 108 -4.63 8.39 -10.75
CA VAL A 108 -4.19 9.79 -10.68
C VAL A 108 -2.72 9.90 -11.07
N ILE A 109 -1.83 9.09 -10.47
CA ILE A 109 -0.41 9.08 -10.83
C ILE A 109 -0.20 8.81 -12.33
N GLU A 110 -0.93 7.84 -12.89
CA GLU A 110 -0.86 7.50 -14.31
C GLU A 110 -1.19 8.71 -15.19
N THR A 111 -2.23 9.47 -14.84
CA THR A 111 -2.59 10.73 -15.54
C THR A 111 -1.46 11.76 -15.44
N LEU A 112 -0.87 11.95 -14.26
CA LEU A 112 0.23 12.91 -14.05
C LEU A 112 1.48 12.55 -14.87
N LEU A 113 1.81 11.26 -14.97
CA LEU A 113 2.95 10.75 -15.75
C LEU A 113 2.73 10.86 -17.26
N GLU A 114 1.49 10.83 -17.74
CA GLU A 114 1.16 11.04 -19.14
C GLU A 114 1.18 12.52 -19.53
N GLU A 115 0.77 13.41 -18.63
CA GLU A 115 0.79 14.87 -18.83
C GLU A 115 2.21 15.47 -18.72
N THR A 116 3.10 14.80 -17.99
CA THR A 116 4.50 15.21 -17.80
C THR A 116 5.44 14.11 -18.31
N PRO A 117 5.71 14.05 -19.63
CA PRO A 117 6.69 13.10 -20.15
C PRO A 117 8.09 13.39 -19.57
N PRO A 118 8.94 12.35 -19.44
CA PRO A 118 10.28 12.47 -18.85
C PRO A 118 11.23 13.37 -19.65
#